data_AF-A0AAE4TN34-F1
#
_entry.id   AF-A0AAE4TN34-F1
#
_cell.length_a   1.000
_cell.length_b   1.000
_cell.length_c   1.000
_cell.angle_alpha   90.00
_cell.angle_beta   90.00
_cell.angle_gamma   90.00
#
_symmetry.space_group_name_H-M   'P 1'
#
loop_
_entity.id
_entity.type
_entity.pdbx_description
1 polymer ?
#
loop_
_entity_poly.entity_id
_entity_poly.type
_entity_poly.pdbx_seq_one_letter_code
_entity_poly.pdbx_strand_id
1 'polypeptide(L)'
;MDLSMFYELDQSGSTVLDEHNNPVLRTRPESKSMADVLLVTQLHAANPAMHHVIDKFIELYSITLQWDWFEQYQAWLARKTDAELNAPAIPIEIQDQQAIEQPLFAEPEPVRPELKTIDQYRAEILIDGISIEEYLFRTQRAAAVNSITVEVDGLVFDGDEQSQRRMLAAIHASEDAGITSTIWRLADNTEAAVTVDQIRQAHSLAIIEQGKLWTKGAADA
;
A
#
# COMPACT_ATOMS: atom_id res chain seq x y z
N MET A 1 -11.12 -1.55 28.03
CA MET A 1 -10.69 -1.18 26.67
C MET A 1 -9.70 -0.02 26.80
N ASP A 2 -8.55 -0.07 26.13
CA ASP A 2 -7.58 1.04 26.19
C ASP A 2 -8.01 2.17 25.24
N LEU A 3 -8.30 3.35 25.80
CA LEU A 3 -8.74 4.54 25.07
C LEU A 3 -7.68 5.66 25.10
N SER A 4 -6.49 5.38 25.62
CA SER A 4 -5.41 6.38 25.79
C SER A 4 -5.06 7.13 24.50
N MET A 5 -5.22 6.51 23.33
CA MET A 5 -4.95 7.16 22.04
C MET A 5 -5.89 8.34 21.71
N PHE A 6 -7.08 8.40 22.31
CA PHE A 6 -8.09 9.43 22.05
C PHE A 6 -8.09 10.57 23.08
N TYR A 7 -7.44 10.38 24.23
CA TYR A 7 -7.43 11.34 25.33
C TYR A 7 -6.05 11.95 25.54
N GLU A 8 -6.02 13.19 26.03
CA GLU A 8 -4.77 13.86 26.38
C GLU A 8 -4.14 13.16 27.58
N LEU A 9 -2.82 12.97 27.52
CA LEU A 9 -2.06 12.32 28.59
C LEU A 9 -1.09 13.31 29.22
N ASP A 10 -0.93 13.25 30.53
CA ASP A 10 0.06 14.03 31.27
C ASP A 10 1.48 13.44 31.13
N GLN A 11 2.46 14.08 31.77
CA GLN A 11 3.87 13.63 31.73
C GLN A 11 4.10 12.24 32.35
N SER A 12 3.13 11.73 33.13
CA SER A 12 3.15 10.40 33.73
C SER A 12 2.46 9.34 32.87
N GLY A 13 1.82 9.75 31.76
CA GLY A 13 1.01 8.90 30.89
C GLY A 13 -0.43 8.69 31.39
N SER A 14 -0.88 9.47 32.37
CA SER A 14 -2.26 9.42 32.89
C SER A 14 -3.18 10.37 32.12
N THR A 15 -4.46 10.03 31.99
CA THR A 15 -5.43 10.87 31.28
C THR A 15 -5.64 12.21 31.98
N VAL A 16 -5.52 13.30 31.21
CA VAL A 16 -5.83 14.66 31.67
C VAL A 16 -7.34 14.80 31.83
N LEU A 17 -7.78 15.34 32.96
CA LEU A 17 -9.19 15.57 33.27
C LEU A 17 -9.50 17.08 33.25
N ASP A 18 -10.71 17.43 32.81
CA ASP A 18 -11.23 18.79 32.85
C ASP A 18 -11.74 19.19 34.26
N GLU A 19 -12.27 20.41 34.38
CA GLU A 19 -12.83 20.94 35.63
C GLU A 19 -14.04 20.16 36.17
N HIS A 20 -14.69 19.36 35.32
CA HIS A 20 -15.81 18.49 35.65
C HIS A 20 -15.39 17.03 35.86
N ASN A 21 -14.08 16.75 35.92
CA ASN A 21 -13.49 15.43 36.09
C ASN A 21 -13.75 14.47 34.90
N ASN A 22 -14.00 15.04 33.70
CA ASN A 22 -14.13 14.28 32.46
C ASN A 22 -12.79 14.21 31.70
N PRO A 23 -12.49 13.10 31.00
CA PRO A 23 -11.32 13.00 30.13
C PRO A 23 -11.29 14.06 29.02
N VAL A 24 -10.15 14.75 28.89
CA VAL A 24 -9.93 15.71 27.81
C VAL A 24 -9.61 14.96 26.51
N LEU A 25 -10.38 15.24 25.46
CA LEU A 25 -10.19 14.65 24.14
C LEU A 25 -9.00 15.27 23.41
N ARG A 26 -8.18 14.43 22.78
CA ARG A 26 -7.18 14.89 21.83
C ARG A 26 -7.85 15.44 20.58
N THR A 27 -7.17 16.38 19.93
CA THR A 27 -7.54 16.75 18.55
C THR A 27 -7.31 15.56 17.63
N ARG A 28 -8.31 15.25 16.79
CA ARG A 28 -8.20 14.22 15.75
C ARG A 28 -6.98 14.53 14.87
N PRO A 29 -5.98 13.63 14.80
CA PRO A 29 -4.82 13.81 13.95
C PRO A 29 -5.21 13.87 12.47
N GLU A 30 -4.27 14.31 11.62
CA GLU A 30 -4.41 14.12 10.19
C GLU A 30 -4.67 12.64 9.89
N SER A 31 -5.58 12.38 8.94
CA SER A 31 -6.00 11.03 8.60
C SER A 31 -6.15 10.89 7.08
N LYS A 32 -6.17 9.65 6.60
CA LYS A 32 -6.27 9.33 5.17
C LYS A 32 -7.33 8.26 4.93
N SER A 33 -7.92 8.29 3.73
CA SER A 33 -8.89 7.29 3.30
C SER A 33 -8.19 6.08 2.67
N MET A 34 -8.91 4.97 2.51
CA MET A 34 -8.43 3.83 1.73
C MET A 34 -8.07 4.24 0.29
N ALA A 35 -8.87 5.13 -0.32
CA ALA A 35 -8.61 5.61 -1.67
C ALA A 35 -7.27 6.35 -1.78
N ASP A 36 -6.89 7.11 -0.75
CA ASP A 36 -5.59 7.79 -0.70
C ASP A 36 -4.42 6.80 -0.62
N VAL A 37 -4.59 5.72 0.18
CA VAL A 37 -3.60 4.63 0.27
C VAL A 37 -3.41 3.95 -1.09
N LEU A 38 -4.50 3.63 -1.78
CA LEU A 38 -4.46 3.01 -3.10
C LEU A 38 -3.78 3.94 -4.12
N LEU A 39 -4.15 5.22 -4.12
CA LEU A 39 -3.60 6.22 -5.02
C LEU A 39 -2.09 6.39 -4.81
N VAL A 40 -1.63 6.60 -3.57
CA VAL A 40 -0.21 6.80 -3.29
C VAL A 40 0.61 5.55 -3.61
N THR A 41 0.03 4.36 -3.40
CA THR A 41 0.66 3.09 -3.77
C THR A 41 0.86 3.02 -5.28
N GLN A 42 -0.16 3.33 -6.07
CA GLN A 42 -0.06 3.36 -7.53
C GLN A 42 0.96 4.38 -8.04
N LEU A 43 1.00 5.57 -7.44
CA LEU A 43 1.93 6.64 -7.84
C LEU A 43 3.40 6.30 -7.54
N HIS A 44 3.67 5.56 -6.48
CA HIS A 44 5.03 5.32 -5.99
C HIS A 44 5.51 3.88 -6.12
N ALA A 45 4.71 2.98 -6.69
CA ALA A 45 5.04 1.56 -6.76
C ALA A 45 6.36 1.26 -7.46
N ALA A 46 6.67 1.97 -8.56
CA ALA A 46 7.90 1.80 -9.32
C ALA A 46 9.15 2.36 -8.61
N ASN A 47 9.01 3.17 -7.56
CA ASN A 47 10.11 3.85 -6.89
C ASN A 47 10.27 3.37 -5.43
N PRO A 48 11.19 2.42 -5.16
CA PRO A 48 11.44 1.90 -3.81
C PRO A 48 11.77 2.98 -2.77
N ALA A 49 12.42 4.08 -3.17
CA ALA A 49 12.77 5.16 -2.25
C ALA A 49 11.54 5.87 -1.68
N MET A 50 10.38 5.78 -2.36
CA MET A 50 9.12 6.42 -1.94
C MET A 50 8.22 5.49 -1.13
N HIS A 51 8.61 4.24 -0.87
CA HIS A 51 7.76 3.28 -0.16
C HIS A 51 7.43 3.68 1.28
N HIS A 52 8.32 4.43 1.93
CA HIS A 52 8.05 5.01 3.25
C HIS A 52 6.85 5.97 3.25
N VAL A 53 6.53 6.60 2.10
CA VAL A 53 5.34 7.45 1.95
C VAL A 53 4.08 6.60 1.97
N ILE A 54 4.11 5.43 1.33
CA ILE A 54 2.99 4.47 1.33
C ILE A 54 2.73 4.00 2.76
N ASP A 55 3.78 3.66 3.50
CA ASP A 55 3.68 3.26 4.91
C ASP A 55 3.08 4.36 5.78
N LYS A 56 3.46 5.61 5.53
CA LYS A 56 2.88 6.75 6.25
C LYS A 56 1.39 6.89 5.98
N PHE A 57 0.94 6.67 4.75
CA PHE A 57 -0.48 6.72 4.41
C PHE A 57 -1.25 5.55 5.04
N ILE A 58 -0.67 4.35 5.12
CA ILE A 58 -1.26 3.21 5.83
C ILE A 58 -1.41 3.54 7.32
N GLU A 59 -0.40 4.15 7.94
CA GLU A 59 -0.47 4.60 9.33
C GLU A 59 -1.61 5.60 9.54
N LEU A 60 -1.72 6.62 8.67
CA LEU A 60 -2.79 7.62 8.73
C LEU A 60 -4.18 7.03 8.45
N TYR A 61 -4.27 6.00 7.62
CA TYR A 61 -5.50 5.24 7.41
C TYR A 61 -5.89 4.43 8.65
N SER A 62 -4.91 3.81 9.33
CA SER A 62 -5.18 3.10 10.59
C SER A 62 -5.72 4.07 11.67
N ILE A 63 -5.21 5.31 11.70
CA ILE A 63 -5.72 6.38 12.58
C ILE A 63 -7.17 6.70 12.22
N THR A 64 -7.51 6.86 10.94
CA THR A 64 -8.91 7.07 10.48
C THR A 64 -9.84 6.01 11.06
N LEU A 65 -9.51 4.72 10.92
CA LEU A 65 -10.35 3.62 11.39
C LEU A 65 -10.60 3.69 12.90
N GLN A 66 -9.57 4.00 13.68
CA GLN A 66 -9.69 4.09 15.13
C GLN A 66 -10.52 5.29 15.57
N TRP A 67 -10.34 6.45 14.93
CA TRP A 67 -11.12 7.66 15.24
C TRP A 67 -12.58 7.56 14.80
N ASP A 68 -12.84 7.02 13.61
CA ASP A 68 -14.21 6.82 13.13
C ASP A 68 -14.99 5.85 14.02
N TRP A 69 -14.33 4.80 14.53
CA TRP A 69 -14.93 3.92 15.53
C TRP A 69 -15.18 4.66 16.85
N PHE A 70 -14.22 5.46 17.32
CA PHE A 70 -14.35 6.16 18.60
C PHE A 70 -15.50 7.17 18.58
N GLU A 71 -15.70 7.89 17.47
CA GLU A 71 -16.84 8.79 17.28
C GLU A 71 -18.17 8.02 17.35
N GLN A 72 -18.26 6.84 16.71
CA GLN A 72 -19.43 5.96 16.80
C GLN A 72 -19.66 5.45 18.22
N TYR A 73 -18.59 5.09 18.93
CA TYR A 73 -18.63 4.62 20.30
C TYR A 73 -19.14 5.70 21.26
N GLN A 74 -18.67 6.94 21.13
CA GLN A 74 -19.16 8.07 21.93
C GLN A 74 -20.64 8.37 21.65
N ALA A 75 -21.05 8.33 20.37
CA ALA A 75 -22.46 8.50 20.01
C ALA A 75 -23.35 7.36 20.53
N TRP A 76 -22.82 6.14 20.61
CA TRP A 76 -23.50 5.00 21.22
C TRP A 76 -23.63 5.19 22.74
N LEU A 77 -22.58 5.61 23.44
CA LEU A 77 -22.62 5.91 24.87
C LEU A 77 -23.66 6.98 25.19
N ALA A 78 -23.68 8.09 24.44
CA ALA A 78 -24.65 9.16 24.64
C ALA A 78 -26.10 8.67 24.53
N ARG A 79 -26.40 7.85 23.51
CA ARG A 79 -27.74 7.26 23.31
C ARG A 79 -28.11 6.25 24.40
N LYS A 80 -27.15 5.44 24.83
CA LYS A 80 -27.33 4.52 25.95
C LYS A 80 -27.68 5.27 27.23
N THR A 81 -26.90 6.31 27.56
CA THR A 81 -27.15 7.14 28.75
C THR A 81 -28.49 7.87 28.69
N ASP A 82 -28.87 8.40 27.52
CA ASP A 82 -30.19 9.03 27.34
C ASP A 82 -31.34 8.02 27.55
N ALA A 83 -31.22 6.81 27.00
CA ALA A 83 -32.21 5.75 27.18
C ALA A 83 -32.32 5.31 28.66
N GLU A 84 -31.20 5.21 29.37
CA GLU A 84 -31.17 4.89 30.79
C GLU A 84 -31.77 6.00 31.66
N LEU A 85 -31.50 7.28 31.33
CA LEU A 85 -32.04 8.43 32.06
C LEU A 85 -33.54 8.64 31.83
N ASN A 86 -34.02 8.37 30.61
CA ASN A 86 -35.42 8.51 30.23
C ASN A 86 -36.26 7.23 30.48
N ALA A 87 -35.67 6.22 31.12
CA ALA A 87 -36.37 4.99 31.47
C ALA A 87 -37.53 5.27 32.43
N PRO A 88 -38.71 4.65 32.23
CA PRO A 88 -39.84 4.83 33.14
C PRO A 88 -39.48 4.34 34.55
N ALA A 89 -39.76 5.16 35.56
CA ALA A 89 -39.58 4.76 36.95
C ALA A 89 -40.53 3.61 37.29
N ILE A 90 -39.96 2.44 37.55
CA ILE A 90 -40.67 1.22 37.94
C ILE A 90 -40.20 0.77 39.33
N PRO A 91 -41.04 0.09 40.12
CA PRO A 91 -40.62 -0.50 41.39
C PRO A 91 -39.37 -1.37 41.21
N ILE A 92 -38.43 -1.29 42.15
CA ILE A 92 -37.11 -1.95 42.09
C ILE A 92 -37.23 -3.45 41.79
N GLU A 93 -38.22 -4.13 42.38
CA GLU A 93 -38.51 -5.56 42.19
C GLU A 93 -38.86 -5.92 40.73
N ILE A 94 -39.48 -5.00 39.99
CA ILE A 94 -39.85 -5.16 38.57
C ILE A 94 -38.68 -4.71 37.68
N GLN A 95 -37.89 -3.74 38.13
CA GLN A 95 -36.73 -3.22 37.41
C GLN A 95 -35.65 -4.28 37.23
N ASP A 96 -35.36 -5.06 38.28
CA ASP A 96 -34.37 -6.14 38.23
C ASP A 96 -34.81 -7.27 37.27
N GLN A 97 -36.10 -7.66 37.29
CA GLN A 97 -36.64 -8.64 36.34
C GLN A 97 -36.64 -8.13 34.89
N GLN A 98 -37.04 -6.88 34.66
CA GLN A 98 -37.06 -6.29 33.31
C GLN A 98 -35.65 -6.08 32.75
N ALA A 99 -34.68 -5.65 33.56
CA ALA A 99 -33.29 -5.50 33.13
C ALA A 99 -32.66 -6.84 32.67
N ILE A 100 -33.12 -7.96 33.25
CA ILE A 100 -32.66 -9.30 32.88
C ILE A 100 -33.33 -9.79 31.58
N GLU A 101 -34.61 -9.48 31.36
CA GLU A 101 -35.37 -9.99 30.21
C GLU A 101 -35.34 -9.09 28.97
N GLN A 102 -35.27 -7.76 29.15
CA GLN A 102 -35.28 -6.76 28.08
C GLN A 102 -34.40 -5.57 28.47
N PRO A 103 -33.17 -5.46 27.97
CA PRO A 103 -32.29 -4.35 28.31
C PRO A 103 -32.92 -3.02 27.86
N LEU A 104 -32.80 -1.99 28.71
CA LEU A 104 -33.30 -0.63 28.47
C LEU A 104 -32.73 0.00 27.19
N PHE A 105 -31.57 -0.48 26.75
CA PHE A 105 -30.93 -0.09 25.51
C PHE A 105 -30.53 -1.33 24.70
N ALA A 106 -31.08 -1.46 23.50
CA ALA A 106 -30.95 -2.67 22.67
C ALA A 106 -29.91 -2.54 21.55
N GLU A 107 -29.40 -1.35 21.25
CA GLU A 107 -28.39 -1.19 20.20
C GLU A 107 -27.05 -1.83 20.63
N PRO A 108 -26.44 -2.68 19.79
CA PRO A 108 -25.17 -3.32 20.12
C PRO A 108 -24.04 -2.29 20.18
N GLU A 109 -23.07 -2.55 21.05
CA GLU A 109 -21.85 -1.74 21.15
C GLU A 109 -21.07 -1.77 19.82
N PRO A 110 -20.62 -0.62 19.29
CA PRO A 110 -19.81 -0.57 18.08
C PRO A 110 -18.52 -1.38 18.22
N VAL A 111 -18.28 -2.31 17.29
CA VAL A 111 -17.10 -3.16 17.31
C VAL A 111 -15.86 -2.36 16.92
N ARG A 112 -14.85 -2.35 17.79
CA ARG A 112 -13.59 -1.67 17.53
C ARG A 112 -12.78 -2.38 16.45
N PRO A 113 -12.30 -1.68 15.41
CA PRO A 113 -11.36 -2.23 14.45
C PRO A 113 -10.08 -2.70 15.14
N GLU A 114 -9.57 -3.87 14.74
CA GLU A 114 -8.32 -4.40 15.23
C GLU A 114 -7.15 -3.44 14.94
N LEU A 115 -6.23 -3.30 15.90
CA LEU A 115 -4.99 -2.56 15.71
C LEU A 115 -4.01 -3.44 14.93
N LYS A 116 -3.88 -3.16 13.64
CA LYS A 116 -3.01 -3.90 12.72
C LYS A 116 -1.67 -3.22 12.52
N THR A 117 -0.64 -4.02 12.30
CA THR A 117 0.68 -3.54 11.86
C THR A 117 0.63 -3.10 10.39
N ILE A 118 1.64 -2.34 9.96
CA ILE A 118 1.76 -1.93 8.55
C ILE A 118 1.83 -3.15 7.63
N ASP A 119 2.57 -4.19 8.02
CA ASP A 119 2.70 -5.42 7.22
C ASP A 119 1.37 -6.17 7.07
N GLN A 120 0.56 -6.20 8.14
CA GLN A 120 -0.78 -6.76 8.07
C GLN A 120 -1.66 -5.96 7.11
N TYR A 121 -1.62 -4.63 7.14
CA TYR A 121 -2.33 -3.81 6.16
C TYR A 121 -1.82 -4.02 4.73
N ARG A 122 -0.50 -4.15 4.53
CA ARG A 122 0.09 -4.44 3.22
C ARG A 122 -0.39 -5.79 2.65
N ALA A 123 -0.61 -6.78 3.52
CA ALA A 123 -1.13 -8.09 3.13
C ALA A 123 -2.63 -8.06 2.80
N GLU A 124 -3.42 -7.30 3.56
CA GLU A 124 -4.88 -7.30 3.44
C GLU A 124 -5.44 -6.31 2.41
N ILE A 125 -4.78 -5.16 2.21
CA ILE A 125 -5.22 -4.17 1.24
C ILE A 125 -4.89 -4.68 -0.16
N LEU A 126 -5.93 -4.82 -0.98
CA LEU A 126 -5.82 -5.35 -2.32
C LEU A 126 -5.88 -4.24 -3.38
N ILE A 127 -4.93 -4.28 -4.31
CA ILE A 127 -4.92 -3.48 -5.54
C ILE A 127 -5.07 -4.48 -6.69
N ASP A 128 -6.12 -4.34 -7.49
CA ASP A 128 -6.42 -5.26 -8.61
C ASP A 128 -6.44 -6.75 -8.21
N GLY A 129 -6.84 -7.03 -6.97
CA GLY A 129 -6.96 -8.40 -6.42
C GLY A 129 -5.66 -8.99 -5.88
N ILE A 130 -4.57 -8.23 -5.79
CA ILE A 130 -3.30 -8.66 -5.17
C ILE A 130 -2.90 -7.73 -4.02
N SER A 131 -2.09 -8.24 -3.08
CA SER A 131 -1.59 -7.45 -1.95
C SER A 131 -0.72 -6.27 -2.40
N ILE A 132 -0.57 -5.27 -1.55
CA ILE A 132 0.34 -4.14 -1.80
C ILE A 132 1.75 -4.64 -2.08
N GLU A 133 2.24 -5.59 -1.29
CA GLU A 133 3.60 -6.13 -1.45
C GLU A 133 3.83 -6.76 -2.84
N GLU A 134 2.91 -7.61 -3.29
CA GLU A 134 2.99 -8.22 -4.61
C GLU A 134 2.85 -7.17 -5.73
N TYR A 135 1.99 -6.17 -5.54
CA TYR A 135 1.81 -5.07 -6.48
C TYR A 135 3.09 -4.25 -6.64
N LEU A 136 3.74 -3.91 -5.53
CA LEU A 136 5.00 -3.18 -5.50
C LEU A 136 6.12 -3.98 -6.20
N PHE A 137 6.24 -5.27 -5.88
CA PHE A 137 7.24 -6.15 -6.50
C PHE A 137 7.07 -6.24 -8.02
N ARG A 138 5.85 -6.49 -8.49
CA ARG A 138 5.55 -6.58 -9.93
C ARG A 138 5.87 -5.29 -10.66
N THR A 139 5.48 -4.15 -10.08
CA THR A 139 5.65 -2.84 -10.70
C THR A 139 7.12 -2.43 -10.77
N GLN A 140 7.89 -2.66 -9.69
CA GLN A 140 9.34 -2.43 -9.70
C GLN A 140 10.05 -3.29 -10.71
N ARG A 141 9.70 -4.58 -10.78
CA ARG A 141 10.31 -5.49 -11.75
C ARG A 141 10.01 -5.04 -13.18
N ALA A 142 8.76 -4.67 -13.48
CA ALA A 142 8.39 -4.15 -14.79
C ALA A 142 9.16 -2.86 -15.14
N ALA A 143 9.30 -1.93 -14.19
CA ALA A 143 10.10 -0.72 -14.38
C ALA A 143 11.58 -1.03 -14.63
N ALA A 144 12.17 -1.94 -13.84
CA ALA A 144 13.55 -2.36 -13.99
C ALA A 144 13.81 -3.03 -15.35
N VAL A 145 12.88 -3.87 -15.81
CA VAL A 145 12.93 -4.50 -17.15
C VAL A 145 12.87 -3.45 -18.25
N ASN A 146 11.97 -2.47 -18.13
CA ASN A 146 11.84 -1.39 -19.12
C ASN A 146 13.06 -0.47 -19.16
N SER A 147 13.86 -0.43 -18.10
CA SER A 147 15.10 0.36 -18.04
C SER A 147 16.37 -0.42 -18.39
N ILE A 148 16.26 -1.69 -18.82
CA ILE A 148 17.45 -2.47 -19.18
C ILE A 148 18.14 -1.78 -20.36
N THR A 149 19.44 -1.54 -20.22
CA THR A 149 20.33 -1.13 -21.30
C THR A 149 21.58 -2.01 -21.27
N VAL A 150 22.13 -2.32 -22.44
CA VAL A 150 23.33 -3.16 -22.57
C VAL A 150 24.34 -2.51 -23.49
N GLU A 151 25.63 -2.63 -23.17
CA GLU A 151 26.71 -2.05 -23.95
C GLU A 151 27.44 -3.13 -24.75
N VAL A 152 27.65 -2.87 -26.05
CA VAL A 152 28.44 -3.70 -26.95
C VAL A 152 29.30 -2.79 -27.82
N ASP A 153 30.62 -2.99 -27.80
CA ASP A 153 31.60 -2.21 -28.57
C ASP A 153 31.46 -0.68 -28.40
N GLY A 154 31.10 -0.22 -27.20
CA GLY A 154 30.89 1.20 -26.88
C GLY A 154 29.55 1.77 -27.36
N LEU A 155 28.65 0.93 -27.91
CA LEU A 155 27.29 1.29 -28.28
C LEU A 155 26.32 0.78 -27.22
N VAL A 156 25.38 1.63 -26.79
CA VAL A 156 24.39 1.30 -25.77
C VAL A 156 23.04 1.00 -26.40
N PHE A 157 22.55 -0.22 -26.23
CA PHE A 157 21.29 -0.70 -26.77
C PHE A 157 20.23 -0.75 -25.68
N ASP A 158 18.98 -0.43 -26.05
CA ASP A 158 17.81 -0.76 -25.23
C ASP A 158 17.67 -2.29 -25.10
N GLY A 159 17.45 -2.79 -23.89
CA GLY A 159 17.34 -4.21 -23.58
C GLY A 159 16.00 -4.63 -22.98
N ASP A 160 14.99 -3.74 -23.00
CA ASP A 160 13.62 -4.07 -22.62
C ASP A 160 13.02 -5.17 -23.51
N GLU A 161 11.88 -5.75 -23.11
CA GLU A 161 11.25 -6.86 -23.84
C GLU A 161 10.88 -6.54 -25.30
N GLN A 162 10.46 -5.31 -25.59
CA GLN A 162 10.15 -4.89 -26.96
C GLN A 162 11.43 -4.77 -27.78
N SER A 163 12.49 -4.24 -27.19
CA SER A 163 13.80 -4.14 -27.83
C SER A 163 14.40 -5.52 -28.10
N GLN A 164 14.29 -6.47 -27.16
CA GLN A 164 14.69 -7.86 -27.39
C GLN A 164 13.94 -8.50 -28.58
N ARG A 165 12.61 -8.32 -28.66
CA ARG A 165 11.83 -8.80 -29.81
C ARG A 165 12.28 -8.16 -31.13
N ARG A 166 12.60 -6.87 -31.12
CA ARG A 166 13.14 -6.15 -32.31
C ARG A 166 14.51 -6.68 -32.71
N MET A 167 15.40 -6.93 -31.76
CA MET A 167 16.72 -7.50 -32.03
C MET A 167 16.60 -8.88 -32.65
N LEU A 168 15.76 -9.76 -32.10
CA LEU A 168 15.52 -11.09 -32.64
C LEU A 168 14.95 -11.04 -34.07
N ALA A 169 13.98 -10.17 -34.32
CA ALA A 169 13.44 -9.97 -35.66
C ALA A 169 14.49 -9.45 -36.65
N ALA A 170 15.35 -8.52 -36.23
CA ALA A 170 16.42 -8.00 -37.06
C ALA A 170 17.49 -9.06 -37.39
N ILE A 171 17.82 -9.93 -36.43
CA ILE A 171 18.73 -11.06 -36.65
C ILE A 171 18.18 -11.98 -37.73
N HIS A 172 16.93 -12.45 -37.59
CA HIS A 172 16.32 -13.35 -38.58
C HIS A 172 16.18 -12.70 -39.96
N ALA A 173 15.71 -11.45 -40.02
CA ALA A 173 15.58 -10.75 -41.30
C ALA A 173 16.94 -10.54 -42.00
N SER A 174 18.01 -10.33 -41.23
CA SER A 174 19.35 -10.17 -41.78
C SER A 174 19.92 -11.50 -42.30
N GLU A 175 19.64 -12.60 -41.61
CA GLU A 175 19.99 -13.96 -42.05
C GLU A 175 19.29 -14.31 -43.38
N ASP A 176 17.98 -14.03 -43.48
CA ASP A 176 17.20 -14.25 -44.71
C ASP A 176 17.67 -13.38 -45.89
N ALA A 177 18.02 -12.12 -45.63
CA ALA A 177 18.44 -11.17 -46.65
C ALA A 177 19.94 -11.23 -47.01
N GLY A 178 20.76 -11.95 -46.24
CA GLY A 178 22.22 -11.99 -46.40
C GLY A 178 22.91 -10.66 -46.09
N ILE A 179 22.33 -9.83 -45.22
CA ILE A 179 22.86 -8.52 -44.84
C ILE A 179 23.64 -8.67 -43.51
N THR A 180 24.78 -8.00 -43.39
CA THR A 180 25.66 -8.11 -42.20
C THR A 180 25.64 -6.88 -41.29
N SER A 181 25.02 -5.78 -41.74
CA SER A 181 24.88 -4.54 -40.96
C SER A 181 23.58 -3.82 -41.27
N THR A 182 23.08 -3.06 -40.30
CA THR A 182 21.87 -2.26 -40.43
C THR A 182 22.01 -0.96 -39.64
N ILE A 183 21.20 0.04 -39.98
CA ILE A 183 21.07 1.24 -39.16
C ILE A 183 20.17 0.90 -37.98
N TRP A 184 20.66 1.18 -36.77
CA TRP A 184 19.96 0.92 -35.53
C TRP A 184 19.87 2.18 -34.69
N ARG A 185 18.72 2.37 -34.04
CA ARG A 185 18.54 3.44 -33.05
C ARG A 185 18.93 2.94 -31.66
N LEU A 186 19.95 3.54 -31.07
CA LEU A 186 20.51 3.24 -29.76
C LEU A 186 19.65 3.82 -28.63
N ALA A 187 19.99 3.47 -27.38
CA ALA A 187 19.26 3.89 -26.18
C ALA A 187 19.27 5.41 -25.95
N ASP A 188 20.29 6.11 -26.43
CA ASP A 188 20.38 7.57 -26.42
C ASP A 188 19.59 8.25 -27.55
N ASN A 189 18.81 7.46 -28.31
CA ASN A 189 18.06 7.84 -29.51
C ASN A 189 18.91 8.26 -30.72
N THR A 190 20.21 8.06 -30.70
CA THR A 190 21.06 8.25 -31.89
C THR A 190 20.95 7.06 -32.84
N GLU A 191 21.21 7.28 -34.12
CA GLU A 191 21.29 6.22 -35.13
C GLU A 191 22.76 5.86 -35.40
N ALA A 192 23.07 4.57 -35.39
CA ALA A 192 24.40 4.04 -35.68
C ALA A 192 24.32 2.86 -36.64
N ALA A 193 25.33 2.70 -37.49
CA ALA A 193 25.52 1.48 -38.27
C ALA A 193 26.05 0.38 -37.34
N VAL A 194 25.27 -0.67 -37.13
CA VAL A 194 25.61 -1.80 -36.26
C VAL A 194 25.70 -3.08 -37.07
N THR A 195 26.58 -3.99 -36.65
CA THR A 195 26.65 -5.33 -37.24
C THR A 195 25.59 -6.24 -36.65
N VAL A 196 25.18 -7.26 -37.42
CA VAL A 196 24.25 -8.28 -36.91
C VAL A 196 24.84 -9.03 -35.71
N ASP A 197 26.16 -9.19 -35.65
CA ASP A 197 26.83 -9.80 -34.51
C ASP A 197 26.75 -8.94 -33.24
N GLN A 198 26.81 -7.61 -33.37
CA GLN A 198 26.58 -6.68 -32.25
C GLN A 198 25.14 -6.78 -31.73
N ILE A 199 24.15 -6.86 -32.63
CA ILE A 199 22.75 -7.08 -32.26
C ILE A 199 22.58 -8.41 -31.53
N ARG A 200 23.25 -9.48 -31.99
CA ARG A 200 23.20 -10.80 -31.33
C ARG A 200 23.80 -10.78 -29.92
N GLN A 201 24.93 -10.09 -29.75
CA GLN A 201 25.55 -9.89 -28.43
C GLN A 201 24.64 -9.07 -27.50
N ALA A 202 24.11 -7.94 -27.99
CA ALA A 202 23.19 -7.09 -27.23
C ALA A 202 21.95 -7.87 -26.79
N HIS A 203 21.34 -8.64 -27.70
CA HIS A 203 20.19 -9.50 -27.37
C HIS A 203 20.53 -10.53 -26.28
N SER A 204 21.69 -11.18 -26.37
CA SER A 204 22.13 -12.16 -25.37
C SER A 204 22.36 -11.52 -24.01
N LEU A 205 23.02 -10.35 -23.96
CA LEU A 205 23.21 -9.58 -22.73
C LEU A 205 21.88 -9.13 -22.12
N ALA A 206 20.93 -8.66 -22.94
CA ALA A 206 19.62 -8.20 -22.48
C ALA A 206 18.82 -9.33 -21.80
N ILE A 207 18.83 -10.54 -22.37
CA ILE A 207 18.21 -11.73 -21.76
C ILE A 207 18.88 -12.06 -20.42
N ILE A 208 20.20 -11.96 -20.34
CA ILE A 208 20.95 -12.22 -19.09
C ILE A 208 20.58 -11.19 -18.01
N GLU A 209 20.58 -9.89 -18.34
CA GLU A 209 20.19 -8.83 -17.41
C GLU A 209 18.74 -9.00 -16.96
N GLN A 210 17.84 -9.32 -17.88
CA GLN A 210 16.46 -9.64 -17.55
C GLN A 210 16.41 -10.82 -16.58
N GLY A 211 17.11 -11.93 -16.85
CA GLY A 211 17.16 -13.10 -15.97
C GLY A 211 17.59 -12.78 -14.52
N LYS A 212 18.50 -11.82 -14.31
CA LYS A 212 18.91 -11.38 -12.97
C LYS A 212 17.78 -10.75 -12.17
N LEU A 213 16.83 -10.08 -12.82
CA LEU A 213 15.68 -9.45 -12.15
C LEU A 213 14.68 -10.50 -11.61
N TRP A 214 14.71 -11.73 -12.11
CA TRP A 214 13.82 -12.82 -11.67
C TRP A 214 14.45 -13.62 -10.52
N THR A 215 15.78 -13.71 -10.47
CA THR A 215 16.50 -14.45 -9.42
C THR A 215 16.77 -13.61 -8.17
N LYS A 216 16.81 -12.28 -8.27
CA LYS A 216 17.01 -11.40 -7.11
C LYS A 216 15.89 -11.49 -6.07
N GLY A 217 14.66 -11.83 -6.49
CA GLY A 217 13.54 -12.07 -5.57
C GLY A 217 13.62 -13.37 -4.76
N ALA A 218 14.58 -14.27 -5.05
CA ALA A 218 14.73 -15.56 -4.35
C ALA A 218 15.89 -15.59 -3.34
N ALA A 219 16.80 -14.61 -3.38
CA ALA A 219 17.98 -14.56 -2.51
C ALA A 219 17.79 -13.67 -1.26
N ASP A 220 16.77 -12.81 -1.27
CA ASP A 220 16.44 -11.89 -0.18
C ASP A 220 15.09 -12.24 0.51
N ALA A 221 14.60 -13.47 0.32
CA ALA A 221 13.39 -14.03 0.95
C ALA A 221 13.74 -15.16 1.94
#